data_AF-A0A2P8K7A1-F1
#
_entry.id   AF-A0A2P8K7A1-F1
#
_cell.length_a   1.000
_cell.length_b   1.000
_cell.length_c   1.000
_cell.angle_alpha   90.00
_cell.angle_beta   90.00
_cell.angle_gamma   90.00
#
_symmetry.space_group_name_H-M   'P 1'
#
loop_
_entity.id
_entity.type
_entity.pdbx_description
1 polymer ?
#
loop_
_entity_poly.entity_id
_entity_poly.type
_entity_poly.pdbx_seq_one_letter_code
_entity_poly.pdbx_strand_id
1 'polypeptide(L)'
;MIPIERHQRILALVEQRGAVSINELTEILGVSHMTIRRDVSKLEEQGLLVSVSGGVRAVSRLAAEPSHLVKSTLQSEEKQAIGALAASHIAKNSCIYLDAGTTTLALARAILDRNDLQVVTNDFEITQLLIDASQCGVIHTGGTLCRENRSCVGESAARTLRHLAI
;
A
#
# COMPACT_ATOMS: atom_id res chain seq x y z
N MET A 1 -9.73 19.18 30.42
CA MET A 1 -9.20 18.20 29.46
C MET A 1 -7.82 18.63 29.00
N ILE A 2 -6.82 17.78 29.17
CA ILE A 2 -5.44 18.05 28.72
C ILE A 2 -5.32 17.85 27.19
N PRO A 3 -4.31 18.45 26.51
CA PRO A 3 -4.22 18.39 25.05
C PRO A 3 -4.21 16.97 24.47
N ILE A 4 -3.46 16.03 25.08
CA ILE A 4 -3.38 14.63 24.63
C ILE A 4 -4.75 13.95 24.65
N GLU A 5 -5.49 14.08 25.75
CA GLU A 5 -6.83 13.50 25.91
C GLU A 5 -7.80 14.09 24.86
N ARG A 6 -7.67 15.39 24.59
CA ARG A 6 -8.47 16.07 23.58
C ARG A 6 -8.15 15.60 22.17
N HIS A 7 -6.88 15.42 21.84
CA HIS A 7 -6.43 14.89 20.55
C HIS A 7 -6.97 13.48 20.30
N GLN A 8 -6.87 12.60 21.30
CA GLN A 8 -7.44 11.25 21.22
C GLN A 8 -8.95 11.28 20.94
N ARG A 9 -9.68 12.20 21.58
CA ARG A 9 -11.13 12.31 21.41
C ARG A 9 -11.54 12.89 20.07
N ILE A 10 -10.77 13.86 19.54
CA ILE A 10 -10.95 14.36 18.16
C ILE A 10 -10.74 13.22 17.16
N LEU A 11 -9.66 12.44 17.30
CA LEU A 11 -9.37 11.31 16.41
C LEU A 11 -10.48 10.25 16.46
N ALA A 12 -10.94 9.88 17.64
CA ALA A 12 -12.02 8.90 17.80
C ALA A 12 -13.35 9.36 17.17
N LEU A 13 -13.71 10.64 17.32
CA LEU A 13 -14.92 11.20 16.69
C LEU A 13 -14.83 11.16 15.16
N VAL A 14 -13.66 11.49 14.63
CA VAL A 14 -13.40 11.49 13.18
C VAL A 14 -13.34 10.06 12.63
N GLU A 15 -12.76 9.12 13.36
CA GLU A 15 -12.73 7.70 12.99
C GLU A 15 -14.15 7.10 12.93
N GLN A 16 -14.99 7.41 13.92
CA GLN A 16 -16.36 6.92 13.98
C GLN A 16 -17.26 7.49 12.87
N ARG A 17 -17.08 8.77 12.51
CA ARG A 17 -18.00 9.52 11.63
C ARG A 17 -17.44 9.79 10.23
N GLY A 18 -16.16 9.47 10.00
CA GLY A 18 -15.42 9.80 8.78
C GLY A 18 -15.00 11.28 8.67
N ALA A 19 -15.92 12.20 8.94
CA ALA A 19 -15.69 13.64 8.99
C ALA A 19 -16.52 14.30 10.11
N VAL A 20 -15.99 15.36 10.70
CA VAL A 20 -16.64 16.12 11.79
C VAL A 20 -16.38 17.61 11.60
N SER A 21 -17.38 18.46 11.82
CA SER A 21 -17.22 19.91 11.71
C SER A 21 -16.47 20.50 12.91
N ILE A 22 -15.84 21.66 12.72
CA ILE A 22 -15.17 22.38 13.83
C ILE A 22 -16.20 22.82 14.89
N ASN A 23 -17.43 23.16 14.48
CA ASN A 23 -18.51 23.52 15.38
C ASN A 23 -18.88 22.35 16.30
N GLU A 24 -19.10 21.16 15.73
CA GLU A 24 -19.41 19.96 16.52
C GLU A 24 -18.28 19.61 17.50
N LEU A 25 -17.02 19.73 17.08
CA LEU A 25 -15.89 19.51 18.00
C LEU A 25 -15.86 20.51 19.16
N THR A 26 -16.20 21.77 18.88
CA THR A 26 -16.30 22.84 19.88
C THR A 26 -17.41 22.52 20.90
N GLU A 27 -18.57 22.08 20.42
CA GLU A 27 -19.72 21.70 21.26
C GLU A 27 -19.46 20.43 22.09
N ILE A 28 -18.95 19.36 21.48
CA ILE A 28 -18.72 18.07 22.14
C ILE A 28 -17.59 18.17 23.18
N LEU A 29 -16.53 18.92 22.88
CA LEU A 29 -15.34 18.99 23.74
C LEU A 29 -15.37 20.19 24.69
N GLY A 30 -16.32 21.11 24.53
CA GLY A 30 -16.49 22.28 25.40
C GLY A 30 -15.29 23.23 25.37
N VAL A 31 -14.63 23.38 24.21
CA VAL A 31 -13.45 24.25 24.04
C VAL A 31 -13.68 25.25 22.92
N SER A 32 -12.91 26.34 22.91
CA SER A 32 -13.05 27.39 21.89
C SER A 32 -12.68 26.89 20.48
N HIS A 33 -13.24 27.56 19.47
CA HIS A 33 -12.86 27.39 18.06
C HIS A 33 -11.33 27.48 17.82
N MET A 34 -10.67 28.43 18.48
CA MET A 34 -9.22 28.61 18.35
C MET A 34 -8.44 27.45 18.97
N THR A 35 -8.97 26.84 20.03
CA THR A 35 -8.39 25.63 20.63
C THR A 35 -8.50 24.45 19.66
N ILE A 36 -9.68 24.20 19.09
CA ILE A 36 -9.88 23.14 18.10
C ILE A 36 -8.97 23.36 16.89
N ARG A 37 -8.92 24.57 16.32
CA ARG A 37 -8.03 24.86 15.19
C ARG A 37 -6.57 24.53 15.50
N ARG A 38 -6.07 24.91 16.68
CA ARG A 38 -4.69 24.64 17.08
C ARG A 38 -4.41 23.14 17.25
N ASP A 39 -5.36 22.39 17.78
CA ASP A 39 -5.22 20.94 17.95
C ASP A 39 -5.29 20.21 16.62
N VAL A 40 -6.22 20.62 15.74
CA VAL A 40 -6.31 20.11 14.38
C VAL A 40 -5.02 20.36 13.61
N SER A 41 -4.47 21.57 13.64
CA SER A 41 -3.20 21.86 12.95
C SER A 41 -2.06 20.96 13.44
N LYS A 42 -1.98 20.68 14.75
CA LYS A 42 -0.98 19.73 15.28
C LYS A 42 -1.19 18.29 14.79
N LEU A 43 -2.45 17.86 14.69
CA LEU A 43 -2.80 16.53 14.19
C LEU A 43 -2.60 16.42 12.67
N GLU A 44 -2.77 17.51 11.92
CA GLU A 44 -2.42 17.61 10.50
C GLU A 44 -0.91 17.58 10.27
N GLU A 45 -0.12 18.31 11.08
CA GLU A 45 1.36 18.25 11.06
C GLU A 45 1.88 16.82 11.31
N GLN A 46 1.13 16.01 12.07
CA GLN A 46 1.40 14.59 12.33
C GLN A 46 0.85 13.65 11.25
N GLY A 47 0.14 14.16 10.24
CA GLY A 47 -0.46 13.34 9.18
C GLY A 47 -1.59 12.43 9.67
N LEU A 48 -2.30 12.81 10.74
CA LEU A 48 -3.41 12.04 11.30
C LEU A 48 -4.78 12.53 10.80
N LEU A 49 -4.90 13.83 10.51
CA LEU A 49 -6.12 14.46 9.99
C LEU A 49 -5.83 15.30 8.73
N VAL A 50 -6.90 15.68 8.02
CA VAL A 50 -6.89 16.72 6.99
C VAL A 50 -8.08 17.65 7.20
N SER A 51 -7.82 18.95 7.19
CA SER A 51 -8.82 20.00 7.17
C SER A 51 -9.55 20.04 5.83
N VAL A 52 -10.86 20.15 5.89
CA VAL A 52 -11.75 20.34 4.74
C VAL A 52 -12.59 21.60 4.97
N SER A 53 -13.35 22.04 3.97
CA SER A 53 -14.22 23.21 4.13
C SER A 53 -15.19 23.00 5.29
N GLY A 54 -15.01 23.75 6.38
CA GLY A 54 -15.87 23.73 7.58
C GLY A 54 -15.62 22.59 8.58
N GLY A 55 -14.63 21.72 8.37
CA GLY A 55 -14.45 20.54 9.23
C GLY A 55 -13.11 19.85 9.09
N VAL A 56 -13.03 18.67 9.70
CA VAL A 56 -11.87 17.78 9.65
C VAL A 56 -12.32 16.38 9.29
N ARG A 57 -11.49 15.68 8.53
CA ARG A 57 -11.66 14.26 8.25
C ARG A 57 -10.37 13.53 8.57
N ALA A 58 -10.46 12.21 8.72
CA ALA A 58 -9.27 11.39 8.80
C ALA A 58 -8.47 11.66 7.52
N VAL A 59 -7.13 11.67 7.61
CA VAL A 59 -6.37 11.39 6.38
C VAL A 59 -6.97 10.10 5.87
N SER A 60 -7.48 10.14 4.63
CA SER A 60 -7.82 8.93 3.89
C SER A 60 -6.54 8.13 3.78
N ARG A 61 -6.23 7.36 4.83
CA ARG A 61 -5.71 6.03 4.65
C ARG A 61 -6.78 5.39 3.77
N LEU A 62 -6.56 5.37 2.44
CA LEU A 62 -6.74 4.10 1.74
C LEU A 62 -6.26 3.07 2.75
N ALA A 63 -7.20 2.35 3.37
CA ALA A 63 -7.02 1.64 4.63
C ALA A 63 -5.57 1.18 4.76
N ALA A 64 -4.79 1.77 5.69
CA ALA A 64 -3.33 1.70 5.67
C ALA A 64 -2.94 0.29 5.26
N GLU A 65 -2.42 0.18 4.03
CA GLU A 65 -2.42 -1.11 3.37
C GLU A 65 -1.66 -2.06 4.29
N PRO A 66 -2.27 -3.20 4.70
CA PRO A 66 -1.63 -4.05 5.69
C PRO A 66 -0.22 -4.37 5.21
N SER A 67 0.76 -4.46 6.11
CA SER A 67 2.13 -4.73 5.67
C SER A 67 2.18 -6.00 4.80
N HIS A 68 3.16 -6.11 3.91
CA HIS A 68 3.31 -7.31 3.07
C HIS A 68 3.21 -8.62 3.89
N LEU A 69 3.76 -8.62 5.11
CA LEU A 69 3.68 -9.74 6.07
C LEU A 69 2.26 -10.04 6.56
N VAL A 70 1.43 -9.03 6.76
CA VAL A 70 0.02 -9.22 7.15
C VAL A 70 -0.81 -9.64 5.93
N LYS A 71 -0.54 -9.04 4.76
CA LYS A 71 -1.20 -9.45 3.51
C LYS A 71 -0.88 -10.91 3.16
N SER A 72 0.31 -11.44 3.47
CA SER A 72 0.72 -12.77 3.01
C SER A 72 0.00 -13.91 3.74
N THR A 73 -0.50 -13.65 4.94
CA THR A 73 -1.26 -14.64 5.74
C THR A 73 -2.77 -14.54 5.50
N LEU A 74 -3.26 -13.39 5.07
CA LEU A 74 -4.67 -13.20 4.73
C LEU A 74 -5.00 -13.83 3.37
N GLN A 75 -6.09 -14.62 3.32
CA GLN A 75 -6.66 -15.17 2.07
C GLN A 75 -5.62 -15.92 1.22
N SER A 76 -4.74 -16.69 1.89
CA SER A 76 -3.61 -17.35 1.23
C SER A 76 -4.10 -18.41 0.23
N GLU A 77 -5.15 -19.16 0.57
CA GLU A 77 -5.72 -20.19 -0.30
C GLU A 77 -6.31 -19.59 -1.58
N GLU A 78 -7.05 -18.49 -1.45
CA GLU A 78 -7.63 -17.78 -2.60
C GLU A 78 -6.55 -17.21 -3.50
N LYS A 79 -5.48 -16.65 -2.93
CA LYS A 79 -4.33 -16.15 -3.70
C LYS A 79 -3.60 -17.26 -4.43
N GLN A 80 -3.42 -18.42 -3.80
CA GLN A 80 -2.83 -19.60 -4.44
C GLN A 80 -3.70 -20.08 -5.60
N ALA A 81 -5.02 -20.15 -5.41
CA ALA A 81 -5.95 -20.51 -6.48
C ALA A 81 -5.90 -19.53 -7.66
N ILE A 82 -5.88 -18.22 -7.38
CA ILE A 82 -5.71 -17.17 -8.39
C ILE A 82 -4.37 -17.34 -9.13
N GLY A 83 -3.28 -17.55 -8.39
CA GLY A 83 -1.94 -17.73 -8.96
C GLY A 83 -1.85 -18.94 -9.88
N ALA A 84 -2.39 -20.09 -9.45
CA ALA A 84 -2.41 -21.31 -10.26
C ALA A 84 -3.23 -21.14 -11.54
N LEU A 85 -4.42 -20.54 -11.44
CA LEU A 85 -5.26 -20.26 -12.61
C LEU A 85 -4.57 -19.30 -13.57
N ALA A 86 -4.03 -18.18 -13.08
CA ALA A 86 -3.31 -17.21 -13.88
C ALA A 86 -2.09 -17.84 -14.60
N ALA A 87 -1.33 -18.70 -13.91
CA ALA A 87 -0.20 -19.42 -14.51
C ALA A 87 -0.60 -20.26 -15.72
N SER A 88 -1.80 -20.86 -15.69
CA SER A 88 -2.32 -21.67 -16.81
C SER A 88 -2.60 -20.86 -18.08
N HIS A 89 -2.78 -19.54 -17.96
CA HIS A 89 -3.02 -18.63 -19.09
C HIS A 89 -1.74 -18.06 -19.70
N ILE A 90 -0.57 -18.29 -19.10
CA ILE A 90 0.70 -17.74 -19.58
C ILE A 90 1.25 -18.61 -20.71
N ALA A 91 1.27 -18.04 -21.91
CA ALA A 91 1.84 -18.68 -23.09
C ALA A 91 3.33 -18.99 -22.93
N LYS A 92 3.84 -19.93 -23.74
CA LYS A 92 5.26 -20.28 -23.75
C LYS A 92 6.11 -19.10 -24.24
N ASN A 93 7.32 -18.95 -23.71
CA ASN A 93 8.28 -17.92 -24.14
C ASN A 93 7.76 -16.48 -24.02
N SER A 94 6.96 -16.21 -22.98
CA SER A 94 6.36 -14.89 -22.77
C SER A 94 7.16 -14.03 -21.80
N CYS A 95 7.13 -12.72 -22.01
CA CYS A 95 7.55 -11.73 -21.03
C CYS A 95 6.32 -11.29 -20.21
N ILE A 96 6.40 -11.37 -18.89
CA ILE A 96 5.32 -10.99 -17.98
C ILE A 96 5.79 -9.95 -16.97
N TYR A 97 4.89 -9.05 -16.60
CA TYR A 97 5.12 -8.12 -15.50
C TYR A 97 4.39 -8.58 -14.24
N LEU A 98 5.11 -8.70 -13.12
CA LEU A 98 4.57 -8.98 -11.81
C LEU A 98 4.78 -7.75 -10.91
N ASP A 99 3.69 -7.04 -10.63
CA ASP A 99 3.72 -5.92 -9.67
C ASP A 99 3.87 -6.42 -8.24
N ALA A 100 4.13 -5.50 -7.33
CA ALA A 100 4.31 -5.78 -5.92
C ALA A 100 3.00 -6.16 -5.22
N GLY A 101 2.99 -7.35 -4.63
CA GLY A 101 1.78 -7.86 -4.00
C GLY A 101 1.80 -9.34 -3.67
N THR A 102 1.04 -9.71 -2.64
CA THR A 102 0.98 -11.11 -2.18
C THR A 102 0.23 -12.03 -3.13
N THR A 103 -0.67 -11.50 -3.96
CA THR A 103 -1.37 -12.26 -5.01
C THR A 103 -0.45 -12.55 -6.19
N THR A 104 0.31 -11.56 -6.65
CA THR A 104 1.33 -11.73 -7.71
C THR A 104 2.48 -12.60 -7.24
N LEU A 105 2.84 -12.56 -5.95
CA LEU A 105 3.77 -13.52 -5.34
C LEU A 105 3.25 -14.96 -5.39
N ALA A 106 1.94 -15.19 -5.19
CA ALA A 106 1.36 -16.52 -5.35
C ALA A 106 1.46 -17.03 -6.80
N LEU A 107 1.26 -16.15 -7.79
CA LEU A 107 1.54 -16.47 -9.20
C LEU A 107 3.03 -16.78 -9.42
N ALA A 108 3.95 -15.99 -8.86
CA ALA A 108 5.39 -16.24 -8.97
C ALA A 108 5.77 -17.64 -8.45
N ARG A 109 5.16 -18.09 -7.35
CA ARG A 109 5.33 -19.46 -6.82
C ARG A 109 4.80 -20.53 -7.79
N ALA A 110 3.71 -20.27 -8.49
CA ALA A 110 3.10 -21.21 -9.43
C ALA A 110 3.89 -21.37 -10.74
N ILE A 111 4.86 -20.49 -11.02
CA ILE A 111 5.66 -20.49 -12.26
C ILE A 111 7.15 -20.78 -12.03
N LEU A 112 7.56 -21.27 -10.86
CA LEU A 112 8.99 -21.48 -10.54
C LEU A 112 9.72 -22.36 -11.56
N ASP A 113 9.03 -23.38 -12.09
CA ASP A 113 9.59 -24.32 -13.06
C ASP A 113 9.53 -23.81 -14.52
N ARG A 114 8.99 -22.60 -14.76
CA ARG A 114 8.82 -22.00 -16.10
C ARG A 114 10.04 -21.19 -16.52
N ASN A 115 11.14 -21.88 -16.81
CA ASN A 115 12.39 -21.27 -17.27
C ASN A 115 12.30 -20.62 -18.66
N ASP A 116 11.21 -20.84 -19.39
CA ASP A 116 10.94 -20.21 -20.67
C ASP A 116 10.49 -18.74 -20.54
N LEU A 117 10.18 -18.28 -19.33
CA LEU A 117 9.64 -16.94 -19.11
C LEU A 117 10.72 -15.89 -18.85
N GLN A 118 10.37 -14.64 -19.18
CA GLN A 118 11.05 -13.47 -18.67
C GLN A 118 10.10 -12.71 -17.73
N VAL A 119 10.50 -12.59 -16.47
CA VAL A 119 9.75 -11.90 -15.43
C VAL A 119 10.32 -10.51 -15.23
N VAL A 120 9.47 -9.51 -15.37
CA VAL A 120 9.76 -8.12 -15.01
C VAL A 120 9.02 -7.83 -13.72
N THR A 121 9.69 -7.31 -12.70
CA THR A 121 9.04 -7.00 -11.43
C THR A 121 9.67 -5.80 -10.74
N ASN A 122 8.89 -5.12 -9.91
CA ASN A 122 9.39 -4.08 -9.00
C ASN A 122 9.48 -4.58 -7.54
N ASP A 123 9.13 -5.85 -7.28
CA ASP A 123 8.94 -6.43 -5.95
C ASP A 123 10.17 -7.21 -5.50
N PHE A 124 10.70 -6.87 -4.32
CA PHE A 124 11.88 -7.53 -3.76
C PHE A 124 11.60 -8.95 -3.25
N GLU A 125 10.40 -9.26 -2.80
CA GLU A 125 10.00 -10.60 -2.35
C GLU A 125 9.84 -11.56 -3.53
N ILE A 126 9.21 -11.10 -4.62
CA ILE A 126 9.15 -11.88 -5.87
C ILE A 126 10.55 -12.11 -6.41
N THR A 127 11.39 -11.07 -6.42
CA THR A 127 12.77 -11.17 -6.89
C THR A 127 13.58 -12.15 -6.06
N GLN A 128 13.50 -12.07 -4.73
CA GLN A 128 14.19 -13.02 -3.83
C GLN A 128 13.72 -14.46 -4.08
N LEU A 129 12.41 -14.68 -4.19
CA LEU A 129 11.86 -16.00 -4.50
C LEU A 129 12.42 -16.57 -5.80
N LEU A 130 12.48 -15.76 -6.86
CA LEU A 130 12.97 -16.21 -8.16
C LEU A 130 14.49 -16.44 -8.16
N ILE A 131 15.25 -15.65 -7.41
CA ILE A 131 16.70 -15.89 -7.18
C ILE A 131 16.91 -17.27 -6.54
N ASP A 132 16.11 -17.60 -5.53
CA ASP A 132 16.32 -18.81 -4.73
C ASP A 132 15.80 -20.08 -5.43
N ALA A 133 14.75 -19.97 -6.25
CA ALA A 133 13.95 -21.12 -6.68
C ALA A 133 13.58 -21.18 -8.17
N SER A 134 14.11 -20.30 -9.03
CA SER A 134 13.84 -20.35 -10.48
C SER A 134 15.09 -20.13 -11.33
N GLN A 135 15.03 -20.49 -12.62
CA GLN A 135 16.06 -20.17 -13.62
C GLN A 135 15.51 -19.29 -14.75
N CYS A 136 14.29 -18.78 -14.62
CA CYS A 136 13.71 -17.83 -15.58
C CYS A 136 14.51 -16.52 -15.63
N GLY A 137 14.39 -15.78 -16.73
CA GLY A 137 15.00 -14.45 -16.82
C GLY A 137 14.29 -13.46 -15.89
N VAL A 138 15.04 -12.65 -15.14
CA VAL A 138 14.45 -11.66 -14.20
C VAL A 138 14.99 -10.26 -14.48
N ILE A 139 14.08 -9.28 -14.58
CA ILE A 139 14.40 -7.86 -14.65
C ILE A 139 13.71 -7.14 -13.49
N HIS A 140 14.50 -6.56 -12.58
CA HIS A 140 13.96 -5.67 -11.55
C HIS A 140 13.87 -4.23 -12.10
N THR A 141 12.73 -3.56 -12.01
CA THR A 141 12.55 -2.20 -12.58
C THR A 141 13.49 -1.17 -11.97
N GLY A 142 13.86 -1.38 -10.69
CA GLY A 142 14.61 -0.42 -9.89
C GLY A 142 13.78 0.83 -9.59
N GLY A 143 14.41 1.87 -9.05
CA GLY A 143 13.75 3.13 -8.67
C GLY A 143 13.81 3.40 -7.17
N THR A 144 12.88 4.20 -6.66
CA THR A 144 12.85 4.59 -5.24
C THR A 144 12.25 3.47 -4.40
N LEU A 145 12.95 3.08 -3.33
CA LEU A 145 12.46 2.04 -2.40
C LEU A 145 11.22 2.52 -1.63
N CYS A 146 10.11 1.80 -1.76
CA CYS A 146 8.96 1.84 -0.86
C CYS A 146 9.09 0.67 0.14
N ARG A 147 9.36 0.98 1.41
CA ARG A 147 9.64 -0.05 2.43
C ARG A 147 8.38 -0.80 2.82
N GLU A 148 7.25 -0.11 2.83
CA GLU A 148 5.95 -0.61 3.25
C GLU A 148 5.46 -1.72 2.33
N ASN A 149 5.65 -1.57 1.01
CA ASN A 149 5.26 -2.55 -0.01
C ASN A 149 6.42 -3.43 -0.49
N ARG A 150 7.62 -3.28 0.08
CA ARG A 150 8.84 -4.01 -0.31
C ARG A 150 9.10 -3.98 -1.82
N SER A 151 9.00 -2.80 -2.42
CA SER A 151 9.13 -2.63 -3.87
C SER A 151 9.83 -1.34 -4.26
N CYS A 152 10.13 -1.19 -5.55
CA CYS A 152 10.55 0.09 -6.12
C CYS A 152 9.40 0.82 -6.82
N VAL A 153 9.36 2.13 -6.65
CA VAL A 153 8.33 3.03 -7.21
C VAL A 153 8.97 4.29 -7.80
N GLY A 154 8.13 5.16 -8.37
CA GLY A 154 8.51 6.48 -8.84
C GLY A 154 8.92 6.53 -10.30
N GLU A 155 9.27 7.73 -10.76
CA GLU A 155 9.50 8.04 -12.18
C GLU A 155 10.62 7.20 -12.81
N SER A 156 11.66 6.84 -12.05
CA SER A 156 12.72 5.96 -12.57
C SER A 156 12.19 4.56 -12.87
N ALA A 157 11.38 3.97 -11.98
CA ALA A 157 10.78 2.66 -12.20
C ALA A 157 9.86 2.68 -13.43
N ALA A 158 9.02 3.72 -13.52
CA ALA A 158 8.12 3.92 -14.65
C ALA A 158 8.86 4.13 -15.98
N ARG A 159 10.02 4.80 -15.95
CA ARG A 159 10.89 4.98 -17.12
C ARG A 159 11.49 3.66 -17.59
N THR A 160 11.96 2.82 -16.68
CA THR A 160 12.45 1.48 -17.03
C THR A 160 11.37 0.69 -17.77
N LEU A 161 10.14 0.68 -17.28
CA LEU A 161 9.02 0.00 -17.94
C LEU A 161 8.68 0.59 -19.32
N ARG A 162 8.70 1.92 -19.46
CA ARG A 162 8.42 2.59 -20.76
C ARG A 162 9.45 2.28 -21.84
N HIS A 163 10.70 2.02 -21.47
CA HIS A 163 11.79 1.74 -22.41
C HIS A 163 12.18 0.27 -22.47
N LEU A 164 11.41 -0.60 -21.82
CA LEU A 164 11.65 -2.03 -21.85
C LEU A 164 11.38 -2.54 -23.28
N ALA A 165 12.45 -2.94 -23.97
CA ALA A 165 12.38 -3.53 -25.30
C ALA A 165 12.83 -5.00 -25.20
N ILE A 166 11.87 -5.91 -25.29
CA ILE A 166 12.02 -7.36 -25.12
C ILE A 166 11.18 -8.06 -26.18
#